data_AF-A0A6P1AGJ6-F1
#
_entry.id   AF-A0A6P1AGJ6-F1
#
_cell.length_a   1.000
_cell.length_b   1.000
_cell.length_c   1.000
_cell.angle_alpha   90.00
_cell.angle_beta   90.00
_cell.angle_gamma   90.00
#
_symmetry.space_group_name_H-M   'P 1'
#
loop_
_entity.id
_entity.type
_entity.pdbx_description
1 polymer ?
#
loop_
_entity_poly.entity_id
_entity_poly.type
_entity_poly.pdbx_seq_one_letter_code
_entity_poly.pdbx_strand_id
1 'polypeptide(L)'
;SLPDNQSVQGITIDPLTGNFLIVDQFDNGANNSIYEVTPEGELVATTDLLALTGIDDPEGISIDPETRTVYVAFDDDGNNGSQIGIFSLSPVSPLENAQGNPTGIFNFTGVDTNLVVSPVVNSSGEIQEVGVYVVDDEEGTIDGIAPGEDGYLEAAIERAEVLFSLISNLPNGFDPSELERVLDFDPGTNLGFLQVTNGTINSVREDLEDDGSTDAEVVLSTETDLETTLSSNGFTLNWNDEFSIQVGGEPTAEVSVPVGTDLQNSQQLEVIDLRNETADSFRVDATLYREAALENFVGLYRIENTDGDVRDPLTGELVNPGDDDYLEAALANRLPAFDYTVPNQTVATSSTTLSGNELIAPFIVAGDPVAPLLDSTDDEIPEVYFPFIGANPDGADHIRLVGDNAFAFEDLPNAGDSDFNDMILNLQFTPIA
;
A
#
# COMPACT_ATOMS: atom_id res chain seq x y z
N SER A 1 -31.15 -1.01 22.25
CA SER A 1 -32.40 -0.26 22.41
C SER A 1 -32.10 1.20 22.18
N LEU A 2 -32.97 1.92 21.48
CA LEU A 2 -32.87 3.38 21.39
C LEU A 2 -33.04 4.01 22.80
N PRO A 3 -32.58 5.25 23.01
CA PRO A 3 -32.83 6.00 24.24
C PRO A 3 -34.33 6.08 24.60
N ASP A 4 -34.67 6.38 25.86
CA ASP A 4 -36.07 6.61 26.25
C ASP A 4 -36.60 7.92 25.62
N ASN A 5 -37.92 7.97 25.32
CA ASN A 5 -38.63 9.10 24.68
C ASN A 5 -38.18 9.42 23.24
N GLN A 6 -38.37 8.45 22.35
CA GLN A 6 -38.06 8.57 20.92
C GLN A 6 -39.36 8.53 20.11
N SER A 7 -39.40 9.31 19.03
CA SER A 7 -40.46 9.37 18.03
C SER A 7 -39.90 8.94 16.67
N VAL A 8 -39.54 7.66 16.57
CA VAL A 8 -38.99 7.06 15.34
C VAL A 8 -39.97 7.22 14.17
N GLN A 9 -39.48 7.77 13.05
CA GLN A 9 -40.29 7.98 11.84
C GLN A 9 -39.86 7.12 10.66
N GLY A 10 -38.55 6.97 10.47
CA GLY A 10 -37.98 6.29 9.33
C GLY A 10 -36.86 5.34 9.75
N ILE A 11 -36.71 4.27 8.98
CA ILE A 11 -35.63 3.30 9.14
C ILE A 11 -35.18 2.85 7.76
N THR A 12 -33.86 2.78 7.57
CA THR A 12 -33.23 2.07 6.45
C THR A 12 -32.14 1.17 6.99
N ILE A 13 -31.71 0.19 6.20
CA ILE A 13 -30.52 -0.61 6.49
C ILE A 13 -29.37 0.02 5.71
N ASP A 14 -28.22 0.24 6.36
CA ASP A 14 -26.97 0.43 5.63
C ASP A 14 -26.55 -0.95 5.10
N PRO A 15 -26.61 -1.19 3.78
CA PRO A 15 -26.29 -2.49 3.21
C PRO A 15 -24.81 -2.85 3.37
N LEU A 16 -23.95 -1.90 3.76
CA LEU A 16 -22.59 -2.18 4.20
C LEU A 16 -22.59 -2.90 5.55
N THR A 17 -22.98 -2.21 6.61
CA THR A 17 -22.78 -2.70 7.99
C THR A 17 -23.86 -3.68 8.41
N GLY A 18 -25.00 -3.70 7.70
CA GLY A 18 -26.23 -4.33 8.19
C GLY A 18 -26.90 -3.54 9.32
N ASN A 19 -26.31 -2.43 9.76
CA ASN A 19 -26.87 -1.58 10.81
C ASN A 19 -28.13 -0.88 10.31
N PHE A 20 -29.02 -0.58 11.24
CA PHE A 20 -30.19 0.23 11.02
C PHE A 20 -29.85 1.70 11.20
N LEU A 21 -30.17 2.52 10.20
CA LEU A 21 -30.19 3.97 10.31
C LEU A 21 -31.63 4.42 10.57
N ILE A 22 -31.85 5.04 11.72
CA ILE A 22 -33.17 5.35 12.25
C ILE A 22 -33.27 6.86 12.44
N VAL A 23 -34.24 7.50 11.79
CA VAL A 23 -34.53 8.94 12.02
C VAL A 23 -35.58 9.13 13.10
N ASP A 24 -35.34 10.12 13.94
CA ASP A 24 -36.19 10.51 15.06
C ASP A 24 -36.54 12.00 14.98
N GLN A 25 -37.82 12.33 15.13
CA GLN A 25 -38.31 13.70 15.09
C GLN A 25 -38.30 14.36 16.48
N PHE A 26 -38.27 15.69 16.52
CA PHE A 26 -38.30 16.44 17.77
C PHE A 26 -39.71 16.50 18.39
N ASP A 27 -40.10 15.51 19.19
CA ASP A 27 -41.27 15.60 20.08
C ASP A 27 -41.03 14.97 21.46
N ASN A 28 -41.56 15.59 22.51
CA ASN A 28 -41.57 15.08 23.89
C ASN A 28 -40.21 14.58 24.47
N GLY A 29 -39.10 15.20 24.06
CA GLY A 29 -37.75 14.87 24.56
C GLY A 29 -36.89 14.03 23.61
N ALA A 30 -37.40 13.71 22.42
CA ALA A 30 -36.65 13.20 21.29
C ALA A 30 -35.75 14.27 20.67
N ASN A 31 -34.63 13.86 20.08
CA ASN A 31 -33.63 14.76 19.53
C ASN A 31 -33.60 14.54 18.03
N ASN A 32 -34.00 15.53 17.24
CA ASN A 32 -33.89 15.59 15.77
C ASN A 32 -32.61 14.94 15.21
N SER A 33 -32.59 13.61 15.02
CA SER A 33 -31.34 12.85 14.87
C SER A 33 -31.47 11.64 13.97
N ILE A 34 -30.32 11.17 13.48
CA ILE A 34 -30.13 9.81 12.99
C ILE A 34 -29.47 8.99 14.11
N TYR A 35 -30.01 7.81 14.38
CA TYR A 35 -29.40 6.78 15.20
C TYR A 35 -28.90 5.65 14.32
N GLU A 36 -27.66 5.24 14.51
CA GLU A 36 -27.14 4.00 13.93
C GLU A 36 -27.19 2.90 14.99
N VAL A 37 -27.79 1.76 14.64
CA VAL A 37 -28.06 0.66 15.58
C VAL A 37 -27.72 -0.68 14.95
N THR A 38 -27.01 -1.56 15.65
CA THR A 38 -26.66 -2.91 15.16
C THR A 38 -27.90 -3.80 14.98
N PRO A 39 -27.81 -4.93 14.22
CA PRO A 39 -28.87 -5.93 14.12
C PRO A 39 -29.35 -6.48 15.48
N GLU A 40 -28.44 -6.56 16.46
CA GLU A 40 -28.66 -6.99 17.83
C GLU A 40 -29.33 -5.90 18.68
N GLY A 41 -29.39 -4.68 18.15
CA GLY A 41 -30.05 -3.54 18.75
C GLY A 41 -29.12 -2.64 19.57
N GLU A 42 -27.80 -2.72 19.45
CA GLU A 42 -26.87 -1.85 20.17
C GLU A 42 -26.71 -0.50 19.47
N LEU A 43 -26.66 0.60 20.23
CA LEU A 43 -26.53 1.95 19.66
C LEU A 43 -25.07 2.21 19.30
N VAL A 44 -24.79 2.45 18.02
CA VAL A 44 -23.46 2.72 17.47
C VAL A 44 -23.16 4.22 17.50
N ALA A 45 -24.04 5.03 16.90
CA ALA A 45 -23.84 6.46 16.75
C ALA A 45 -25.13 7.26 16.85
N THR A 46 -25.01 8.56 17.14
CA THR A 46 -26.12 9.52 17.12
C THR A 46 -25.66 10.80 16.44
N THR A 47 -26.35 11.20 15.38
CA THR A 47 -26.07 12.42 14.62
C THR A 47 -27.21 13.41 14.79
N ASP A 48 -26.93 14.57 15.40
CA ASP A 48 -27.90 15.66 15.56
C ASP A 48 -28.11 16.38 14.21
N LEU A 49 -29.26 16.12 13.58
CA LEU A 49 -29.64 16.69 12.30
C LEU A 49 -29.95 18.19 12.42
N LEU A 50 -30.43 18.65 13.58
CA LEU A 50 -30.77 20.07 13.77
C LEU A 50 -29.49 20.90 13.83
N ALA A 51 -28.50 20.40 14.57
CA ALA A 51 -27.18 21.02 14.62
C ALA A 51 -26.49 21.00 13.24
N LEU A 52 -26.66 19.92 12.48
CA LEU A 52 -26.00 19.73 11.20
C LEU A 52 -26.62 20.58 10.08
N THR A 53 -27.95 20.65 10.03
CA THR A 53 -28.68 21.24 8.88
C THR A 53 -29.44 22.51 9.22
N GLY A 54 -29.76 22.73 10.50
CA GLY A 54 -30.70 23.77 10.92
C GLY A 54 -32.16 23.48 10.56
N ILE A 55 -32.48 22.26 10.12
CA ILE A 55 -33.83 21.82 9.72
C ILE A 55 -34.32 20.80 10.74
N ASP A 56 -35.60 20.90 11.10
CA ASP A 56 -36.29 20.03 12.06
C ASP A 56 -37.23 19.06 11.33
N ASP A 57 -37.74 18.08 12.07
CA ASP A 57 -38.82 17.19 11.66
C ASP A 57 -38.50 16.17 10.53
N PRO A 58 -37.52 15.26 10.72
CA PRO A 58 -37.19 14.19 9.80
C PRO A 58 -38.26 13.09 9.88
N GLU A 59 -38.82 12.76 8.73
CA GLU A 59 -39.98 11.85 8.61
C GLU A 59 -39.65 10.58 7.81
N GLY A 60 -38.55 10.59 7.06
CA GLY A 60 -38.15 9.44 6.26
C GLY A 60 -36.67 9.43 5.93
N ILE A 61 -36.13 8.24 5.73
CA ILE A 61 -34.72 8.01 5.38
C ILE A 61 -34.59 6.94 4.30
N SER A 62 -33.66 7.12 3.38
CA SER A 62 -33.24 6.12 2.38
C SER A 62 -31.75 6.27 2.12
N ILE A 63 -31.12 5.20 1.66
CA ILE A 63 -29.72 5.19 1.24
C ILE A 63 -29.61 4.77 -0.22
N ASP A 64 -28.73 5.42 -0.97
CA ASP A 64 -28.17 4.90 -2.22
C ASP A 64 -26.93 4.06 -1.88
N PRO A 65 -26.99 2.72 -2.06
CA PRO A 65 -25.90 1.83 -1.69
C PRO A 65 -24.63 2.04 -2.51
N GLU A 66 -24.75 2.49 -3.76
CA GLU A 66 -23.61 2.62 -4.67
C GLU A 66 -22.78 3.87 -4.34
N THR A 67 -23.44 4.95 -3.93
CA THR A 67 -22.78 6.23 -3.65
C THR A 67 -22.68 6.57 -2.16
N ARG A 68 -23.16 5.67 -1.28
CA ARG A 68 -23.33 5.89 0.17
C ARG A 68 -24.03 7.21 0.52
N THR A 69 -24.94 7.65 -0.35
CA THR A 69 -25.70 8.88 -0.16
C THR A 69 -26.96 8.57 0.65
N VAL A 70 -27.10 9.24 1.79
CA VAL A 70 -28.33 9.20 2.61
C VAL A 70 -29.22 10.37 2.26
N TYR A 71 -30.48 10.05 2.01
CA TYR A 71 -31.55 11.02 1.79
C TYR A 71 -32.47 11.02 2.99
N VAL A 72 -32.62 12.17 3.65
CA VAL A 72 -33.60 12.35 4.72
C VAL A 72 -34.67 13.32 4.26
N ALA A 73 -35.93 12.89 4.32
CA ALA A 73 -37.07 13.77 4.09
C ALA A 73 -37.41 14.49 5.39
N PHE A 74 -37.49 15.81 5.33
CA PHE A 74 -37.92 16.68 6.42
C PHE A 74 -39.27 17.28 6.08
N ASP A 75 -40.17 17.37 7.06
CA ASP A 75 -41.44 18.09 6.96
C ASP A 75 -41.55 19.18 8.04
N ASP A 76 -40.59 20.11 8.05
CA ASP A 76 -40.53 21.20 9.03
C ASP A 76 -41.81 22.06 9.02
N ASP A 77 -42.74 21.70 9.90
CA ASP A 77 -44.03 22.33 10.17
C ASP A 77 -43.89 23.81 10.63
N GLY A 78 -42.69 24.19 11.08
CA GLY A 78 -42.42 25.43 11.79
C GLY A 78 -41.86 26.57 10.95
N ASN A 79 -40.88 26.32 10.06
CA ASN A 79 -40.11 27.43 9.45
C ASN A 79 -39.68 27.27 7.98
N ASN A 80 -39.42 26.06 7.47
CA ASN A 80 -38.79 25.88 6.15
C ASN A 80 -39.57 25.02 5.13
N GLY A 81 -40.70 24.42 5.53
CA GLY A 81 -41.49 23.52 4.69
C GLY A 81 -40.76 22.22 4.35
N SER A 82 -41.38 21.37 3.53
CA SER A 82 -40.83 20.05 3.24
C SER A 82 -39.59 20.10 2.35
N GLN A 83 -38.51 19.40 2.75
CA GLN A 83 -37.21 19.38 2.06
C GLN A 83 -36.59 17.98 2.07
N ILE A 84 -35.58 17.76 1.23
CA ILE A 84 -34.74 16.55 1.26
C ILE A 84 -33.32 16.98 1.60
N GLY A 85 -32.81 16.51 2.74
CA GLY A 85 -31.39 16.58 3.06
C GLY A 85 -30.63 15.46 2.36
N ILE A 86 -29.45 15.79 1.83
CA ILE A 86 -28.55 14.85 1.16
C ILE A 86 -27.27 14.83 2.00
N PHE A 87 -26.93 13.65 2.49
CA PHE A 87 -25.77 13.42 3.34
C PHE A 87 -24.92 12.33 2.71
N SER A 88 -23.61 12.41 2.91
CA SER A 88 -22.74 11.27 2.68
C SER A 88 -22.57 10.54 4.00
N LEU A 89 -22.84 9.23 4.02
CA LEU A 89 -22.33 8.40 5.10
C LEU A 89 -20.83 8.33 4.91
N SER A 90 -20.07 8.83 5.89
CA SER A 90 -18.68 8.45 5.99
C SER A 90 -18.60 6.92 5.95
N PRO A 91 -17.62 6.33 5.28
CA PRO A 91 -17.34 4.92 5.48
C PRO A 91 -17.23 4.69 6.99
N VAL A 92 -17.86 3.63 7.49
CA VAL A 92 -17.43 3.10 8.79
C VAL A 92 -15.96 2.80 8.60
N SER A 93 -15.12 3.41 9.43
CA SER A 93 -13.73 2.99 9.56
C SER A 93 -13.74 1.47 9.66
N PRO A 94 -12.94 0.73 8.87
CA PRO A 94 -13.05 -0.72 8.71
C PRO A 94 -12.71 -1.54 9.97
N LEU A 95 -12.69 -0.91 11.14
CA LEU A 95 -11.96 -1.32 12.33
C LEU A 95 -12.89 -1.47 13.51
N GLU A 96 -13.78 -2.45 13.48
CA GLU A 96 -14.54 -2.81 14.68
C GLU A 96 -13.69 -3.63 15.67
N ASN A 97 -12.53 -4.17 15.27
CA ASN A 97 -11.84 -5.23 16.04
C ASN A 97 -10.33 -5.04 16.33
N ALA A 98 -9.73 -3.87 16.08
CA ALA A 98 -8.28 -3.71 16.27
C ALA A 98 -7.83 -3.44 17.73
N GLN A 99 -8.73 -3.18 18.70
CA GLN A 99 -8.32 -2.98 20.09
C GLN A 99 -8.20 -4.31 20.86
N GLY A 100 -6.97 -4.69 21.19
CA GLY A 100 -6.72 -5.78 22.13
C GLY A 100 -6.97 -7.17 21.56
N ASN A 101 -6.71 -7.38 20.27
CA ASN A 101 -6.70 -8.73 19.72
C ASN A 101 -5.46 -9.51 20.23
N PRO A 102 -5.62 -10.51 21.12
CA PRO A 102 -4.48 -11.29 21.62
C PRO A 102 -3.86 -12.20 20.55
N THR A 103 -4.51 -12.40 19.40
CA THR A 103 -3.98 -13.26 18.32
C THR A 103 -3.11 -12.49 17.33
N GLY A 104 -3.09 -11.15 17.36
CA GLY A 104 -2.34 -10.37 16.38
C GLY A 104 -2.90 -10.44 14.95
N ILE A 105 -4.15 -10.89 14.80
CA ILE A 105 -4.89 -10.94 13.53
C ILE A 105 -5.83 -9.74 13.42
N PHE A 106 -6.03 -9.22 12.22
CA PHE A 106 -6.86 -8.04 12.01
C PHE A 106 -7.90 -8.36 10.94
N ASN A 107 -9.17 -8.16 11.28
CA ASN A 107 -10.27 -8.32 10.33
C ASN A 107 -10.81 -6.95 9.94
N PHE A 108 -10.97 -6.75 8.63
CA PHE A 108 -11.46 -5.49 8.06
C PHE A 108 -12.87 -5.72 7.49
N THR A 109 -13.90 -5.30 8.24
CA THR A 109 -15.32 -5.56 7.90
C THR A 109 -16.03 -4.41 7.17
N GLY A 110 -15.31 -3.35 6.79
CA GLY A 110 -15.84 -2.17 6.08
C GLY A 110 -16.10 -2.41 4.58
N VAL A 111 -16.71 -1.44 3.88
CA VAL A 111 -16.82 -1.45 2.38
C VAL A 111 -15.51 -1.06 1.73
N ASP A 112 -14.69 -0.28 2.44
CA ASP A 112 -13.40 0.11 1.95
C ASP A 112 -12.52 -1.13 2.03
N THR A 113 -12.38 -1.78 0.88
CA THR A 113 -11.49 -2.92 0.64
C THR A 113 -10.03 -2.49 0.62
N ASN A 114 -9.78 -1.18 0.49
CA ASN A 114 -8.45 -0.61 0.42
C ASN A 114 -7.83 -0.42 1.81
N LEU A 115 -6.80 -1.20 2.10
CA LEU A 115 -5.90 -1.04 3.22
C LEU A 115 -4.83 0.00 2.88
N VAL A 116 -4.92 1.18 3.50
CA VAL A 116 -3.87 2.21 3.43
C VAL A 116 -2.88 1.99 4.55
N VAL A 117 -1.59 1.92 4.23
CA VAL A 117 -0.51 1.77 5.20
C VAL A 117 0.55 2.83 4.96
N SER A 118 1.00 3.47 6.03
CA SER A 118 2.09 4.45 5.99
C SER A 118 3.11 4.15 7.09
N PRO A 119 4.42 4.33 6.83
CA PRO A 119 5.42 4.25 7.88
C PRO A 119 5.31 5.46 8.81
N VAL A 120 5.48 5.26 10.12
CA VAL A 120 5.33 6.33 11.14
C VAL A 120 6.67 6.68 11.77
N VAL A 121 7.37 5.68 12.31
CA VAL A 121 8.68 5.84 12.94
C VAL A 121 9.54 4.62 12.61
N ASN A 122 10.78 4.86 12.17
CA ASN A 122 11.88 3.89 12.27
C ASN A 122 13.01 4.55 13.06
N SER A 123 13.15 4.20 14.34
CA SER A 123 14.20 4.75 15.22
C SER A 123 15.31 3.77 15.56
N SER A 124 15.17 2.49 15.19
CA SER A 124 16.23 1.48 15.32
C SER A 124 17.40 1.76 14.39
N GLY A 125 17.13 2.39 13.24
CA GLY A 125 18.12 2.58 12.17
C GLY A 125 18.44 1.28 11.43
N GLU A 126 17.69 0.21 11.73
CA GLU A 126 17.78 -1.07 11.03
C GLU A 126 16.85 -1.08 9.82
N ILE A 127 17.21 -1.93 8.89
CA ILE A 127 16.58 -2.06 7.59
C ILE A 127 15.66 -3.25 7.68
N GLN A 128 14.40 -2.97 7.42
CA GLN A 128 13.31 -3.85 7.78
C GLN A 128 12.34 -3.87 6.60
N GLU A 129 11.90 -5.05 6.19
CA GLU A 129 10.77 -5.17 5.29
C GLU A 129 9.51 -5.51 6.08
N VAL A 130 8.42 -4.85 5.74
CA VAL A 130 7.14 -5.01 6.39
C VAL A 130 6.19 -5.64 5.39
N GLY A 131 5.44 -6.63 5.84
CA GLY A 131 4.47 -7.33 5.01
C GLY A 131 3.15 -7.54 5.72
N VAL A 132 2.19 -7.97 4.92
CA VAL A 132 0.87 -8.42 5.36
C VAL A 132 0.62 -9.79 4.75
N TYR A 133 -0.09 -10.67 5.45
CA TYR A 133 -0.44 -12.00 4.93
C TYR A 133 -1.86 -12.38 5.30
N VAL A 134 -2.52 -13.13 4.41
CA VAL A 134 -3.91 -13.56 4.58
C VAL A 134 -3.98 -14.86 5.38
N VAL A 135 -4.83 -14.89 6.41
CA VAL A 135 -5.14 -16.07 7.22
C VAL A 135 -6.60 -16.52 7.04
N ASP A 136 -6.87 -17.77 7.34
CA ASP A 136 -8.17 -18.39 7.08
C ASP A 136 -9.25 -18.00 8.11
N ASP A 137 -8.85 -17.64 9.33
CA ASP A 137 -9.75 -17.33 10.45
C ASP A 137 -9.17 -16.33 11.48
N GLU A 138 -9.98 -15.96 12.48
CA GLU A 138 -9.62 -15.00 13.54
C GLU A 138 -8.54 -15.55 14.49
N GLU A 139 -8.41 -16.88 14.55
CA GLU A 139 -7.35 -17.59 15.27
C GLU A 139 -6.01 -17.56 14.53
N GLY A 140 -5.99 -17.09 13.28
CA GLY A 140 -4.79 -16.96 12.47
C GLY A 140 -4.36 -18.26 11.80
N THR A 141 -5.25 -19.24 11.60
CA THR A 141 -4.82 -20.49 10.96
C THR A 141 -4.55 -20.30 9.46
N ILE A 142 -3.59 -21.07 8.92
CA ILE A 142 -3.27 -21.11 7.48
C ILE A 142 -3.28 -22.57 7.04
N ASP A 143 -4.22 -22.95 6.19
CA ASP A 143 -4.43 -24.33 5.73
C ASP A 143 -4.55 -25.33 6.90
N GLY A 144 -5.13 -24.86 8.02
CA GLY A 144 -5.30 -25.62 9.26
C GLY A 144 -4.06 -25.71 10.16
N ILE A 145 -2.99 -24.99 9.85
CA ILE A 145 -1.78 -24.84 10.68
C ILE A 145 -1.99 -23.63 11.59
N ALA A 146 -1.89 -23.81 12.90
CA ALA A 146 -2.04 -22.71 13.85
C ALA A 146 -0.73 -21.92 14.05
N PRO A 147 -0.80 -20.64 14.45
CA PRO A 147 0.40 -19.86 14.78
C PRO A 147 1.32 -20.59 15.78
N GLY A 148 2.62 -20.62 15.47
CA GLY A 148 3.65 -21.30 16.27
C GLY A 148 3.75 -22.82 16.07
N GLU A 149 2.93 -23.43 15.21
CA GLU A 149 3.14 -24.82 14.77
C GLU A 149 4.22 -24.92 13.68
N ASP A 150 4.89 -26.08 13.60
CA ASP A 150 5.89 -26.35 12.56
C ASP A 150 5.26 -26.14 11.16
N GLY A 151 5.89 -25.31 10.32
CA GLY A 151 5.42 -24.97 8.97
C GLY A 151 4.54 -23.72 8.88
N TYR A 152 4.17 -23.10 10.01
CA TYR A 152 3.34 -21.89 9.98
C TYR A 152 4.05 -20.70 9.29
N LEU A 153 5.35 -20.49 9.58
CA LEU A 153 6.13 -19.43 8.95
C LEU A 153 6.17 -19.56 7.42
N GLU A 154 6.44 -20.77 6.91
CA GLU A 154 6.44 -21.07 5.47
C GLU A 154 5.07 -20.76 4.85
N ALA A 155 3.99 -21.19 5.50
CA ALA A 155 2.63 -20.93 5.04
C ALA A 155 2.26 -19.43 5.06
N ALA A 156 2.75 -18.68 6.06
CA ALA A 156 2.55 -17.23 6.14
C ALA A 156 3.34 -16.48 5.06
N ILE A 157 4.61 -16.83 4.85
CA ILE A 157 5.47 -16.21 3.82
C ILE A 157 4.95 -16.47 2.41
N GLU A 158 4.38 -17.65 2.16
CA GLU A 158 3.78 -17.96 0.86
C GLU A 158 2.55 -17.11 0.53
N ARG A 159 1.83 -16.64 1.56
CA ARG A 159 0.68 -15.74 1.44
C ARG A 159 1.01 -14.27 1.72
N ALA A 160 2.30 -13.94 1.88
CA ALA A 160 2.73 -12.60 2.26
C ALA A 160 2.89 -11.68 1.05
N GLU A 161 2.38 -10.46 1.19
CA GLU A 161 2.55 -9.35 0.27
C GLU A 161 3.45 -8.27 0.91
N VAL A 162 4.32 -7.67 0.11
CA VAL A 162 5.20 -6.58 0.55
C VAL A 162 4.38 -5.30 0.73
N LEU A 163 4.50 -4.66 1.90
CA LEU A 163 3.98 -3.32 2.13
C LEU A 163 5.02 -2.28 1.72
N PHE A 164 6.17 -2.32 2.38
CA PHE A 164 7.33 -1.48 2.08
C PHE A 164 8.54 -1.94 2.91
N SER A 165 9.71 -1.57 2.42
CA SER A 165 10.96 -1.57 3.14
C SER A 165 11.20 -0.23 3.82
N LEU A 166 11.63 -0.28 5.07
CA LEU A 166 12.17 0.86 5.79
C LEU A 166 13.68 0.89 5.61
N ILE A 167 14.16 2.00 5.11
CA ILE A 167 15.58 2.27 4.90
C ILE A 167 16.13 3.14 6.03
N SER A 168 17.47 3.23 6.11
CA SER A 168 18.17 4.03 7.11
C SER A 168 18.96 5.17 6.44
N ASN A 169 19.61 6.04 7.24
CA ASN A 169 20.46 7.13 6.73
C ASN A 169 19.78 7.98 5.63
N LEU A 170 18.54 8.42 5.88
CA LEU A 170 17.68 9.01 4.85
C LEU A 170 18.33 10.22 4.13
N PRO A 171 18.21 10.32 2.79
CA PRO A 171 18.72 11.45 2.04
C PRO A 171 17.99 12.75 2.39
N ASN A 172 18.67 13.89 2.24
CA ASN A 172 18.06 15.19 2.51
C ASN A 172 16.77 15.42 1.70
N GLY A 173 15.69 15.73 2.41
CA GLY A 173 14.40 16.08 1.81
C GLY A 173 13.48 14.88 1.56
N PHE A 174 13.95 13.66 1.77
CA PHE A 174 13.09 12.48 1.78
C PHE A 174 12.40 12.34 3.13
N ASP A 175 11.08 12.26 3.11
CA ASP A 175 10.24 12.03 4.28
C ASP A 175 9.42 10.75 4.05
N PRO A 176 9.79 9.63 4.70
CA PRO A 176 9.05 8.38 4.56
C PRO A 176 7.58 8.50 4.95
N SER A 177 7.21 9.44 5.83
CA SER A 177 5.81 9.63 6.25
C SER A 177 4.90 10.17 5.15
N GLU A 178 5.48 10.63 4.02
CA GLU A 178 4.73 10.99 2.81
C GLU A 178 4.50 9.80 1.88
N LEU A 179 5.04 8.62 2.20
CA LEU A 179 4.80 7.40 1.45
C LEU A 179 3.56 6.68 1.96
N GLU A 180 2.82 6.14 1.01
CA GLU A 180 1.64 5.32 1.26
C GLU A 180 1.74 4.03 0.45
N ARG A 181 1.12 3.00 1.00
CA ARG A 181 0.87 1.74 0.33
C ARG A 181 -0.63 1.47 0.41
N VAL A 182 -1.26 1.26 -0.74
CA VAL A 182 -2.69 0.93 -0.83
C VAL A 182 -2.85 -0.46 -1.42
N LEU A 183 -3.40 -1.38 -0.62
CA LEU A 183 -3.70 -2.75 -1.02
C LEU A 183 -5.21 -2.97 -1.03
N ASP A 184 -5.73 -3.72 -2.00
CA ASP A 184 -7.14 -4.07 -2.09
C ASP A 184 -7.39 -5.49 -1.57
N PHE A 185 -8.24 -5.64 -0.55
CA PHE A 185 -8.63 -6.92 0.05
C PHE A 185 -10.14 -7.09 0.08
N ASP A 186 -10.63 -8.31 -0.15
CA ASP A 186 -12.05 -8.62 0.00
C ASP A 186 -12.55 -8.26 1.42
N PRO A 187 -13.77 -7.72 1.58
CA PRO A 187 -14.33 -7.43 2.90
C PRO A 187 -14.38 -8.67 3.79
N GLY A 188 -13.96 -8.52 5.05
CA GLY A 188 -13.90 -9.60 6.02
C GLY A 188 -12.67 -10.49 5.91
N THR A 189 -11.67 -10.11 5.11
CA THR A 189 -10.36 -10.79 5.08
C THR A 189 -9.67 -10.65 6.44
N ASN A 190 -9.11 -11.76 6.93
CA ASN A 190 -8.27 -11.78 8.12
C ASN A 190 -6.81 -11.59 7.71
N LEU A 191 -6.14 -10.62 8.30
CA LEU A 191 -4.77 -10.24 7.98
C LEU A 191 -3.87 -10.39 9.21
N GLY A 192 -2.74 -11.07 9.04
CA GLY A 192 -1.59 -10.95 9.93
C GLY A 192 -0.57 -9.98 9.33
N PHE A 193 0.31 -9.43 10.17
CA PHE A 193 1.41 -8.59 9.73
C PHE A 193 2.74 -9.26 10.07
N LEU A 194 3.77 -8.97 9.30
CA LEU A 194 5.12 -9.43 9.59
C LEU A 194 6.14 -8.33 9.41
N GLN A 195 7.26 -8.53 10.09
CA GLN A 195 8.50 -7.78 9.89
C GLN A 195 9.61 -8.78 9.57
N VAL A 196 10.43 -8.44 8.59
CA VAL A 196 11.68 -9.15 8.25
C VAL A 196 12.84 -8.19 8.47
N THR A 197 13.77 -8.56 9.34
CA THR A 197 15.05 -7.86 9.53
C THR A 197 16.18 -8.68 8.91
N ASN A 198 17.18 -8.01 8.33
CA ASN A 198 18.34 -8.66 7.68
C ASN A 198 17.94 -9.54 6.48
N GLY A 199 16.90 -9.15 5.74
CA GLY A 199 16.41 -9.86 4.56
C GLY A 199 15.22 -9.15 3.93
N THR A 200 14.56 -9.86 3.03
CA THR A 200 13.26 -9.53 2.44
C THR A 200 12.33 -10.74 2.57
N ILE A 201 11.03 -10.54 2.41
CA ILE A 201 10.02 -11.61 2.33
C ILE A 201 10.39 -12.58 1.20
N ASN A 202 10.92 -12.06 0.09
CA ASN A 202 11.39 -12.88 -1.02
C ASN A 202 12.61 -13.73 -0.64
N SER A 203 13.62 -13.15 0.01
CA SER A 203 14.79 -13.93 0.45
C SER A 203 14.41 -15.00 1.48
N VAL A 204 13.48 -14.68 2.41
CA VAL A 204 12.95 -15.64 3.37
C VAL A 204 12.22 -16.78 2.66
N ARG A 205 11.44 -16.48 1.62
CA ARG A 205 10.73 -17.50 0.84
C ARG A 205 11.70 -18.45 0.16
N GLU A 206 12.70 -17.91 -0.53
CA GLU A 206 13.75 -18.70 -1.20
C GLU A 206 14.50 -19.58 -0.20
N ASP A 207 14.95 -19.02 0.93
CA ASP A 207 15.63 -19.77 1.99
C ASP A 207 14.77 -20.93 2.54
N LEU A 208 13.47 -20.70 2.73
CA LEU A 208 12.56 -21.74 3.22
C LEU A 208 12.31 -22.82 2.17
N GLU A 209 12.20 -22.46 0.89
CA GLU A 209 12.04 -23.41 -0.21
C GLU A 209 13.28 -24.31 -0.40
N ASP A 210 14.47 -23.72 -0.33
CA ASP A 210 15.73 -24.42 -0.59
C ASP A 210 16.24 -25.20 0.63
N ASP A 211 16.24 -24.57 1.81
CA ASP A 211 16.92 -25.08 3.00
C ASP A 211 15.94 -25.43 4.15
N GLY A 212 14.68 -25.01 4.09
CA GLY A 212 13.70 -25.18 5.15
C GLY A 212 13.95 -24.32 6.39
N SER A 213 14.83 -23.31 6.27
CA SER A 213 15.16 -22.34 7.32
C SER A 213 15.78 -21.09 6.72
N THR A 214 15.55 -19.93 7.35
CA THR A 214 16.18 -18.65 6.98
C THR A 214 17.06 -18.12 8.11
N ASP A 215 18.10 -17.35 7.74
CA ASP A 215 18.93 -16.59 8.67
C ASP A 215 18.34 -15.19 8.97
N ALA A 216 17.32 -14.75 8.22
CA ALA A 216 16.61 -13.50 8.49
C ALA A 216 15.77 -13.62 9.78
N GLU A 217 15.66 -12.51 10.51
CA GLU A 217 14.78 -12.44 11.67
C GLU A 217 13.38 -12.08 11.21
N VAL A 218 12.45 -13.02 11.33
CA VAL A 218 11.04 -12.80 11.00
C VAL A 218 10.21 -12.73 12.27
N VAL A 219 9.45 -11.65 12.43
CA VAL A 219 8.53 -11.45 13.54
C VAL A 219 7.12 -11.36 13.00
N LEU A 220 6.28 -12.35 13.32
CA LEU A 220 4.87 -12.33 12.98
C LEU A 220 4.07 -11.60 14.07
N SER A 221 3.03 -10.87 13.69
CA SER A 221 2.12 -10.20 14.63
C SER A 221 1.47 -11.15 15.63
N THR A 222 1.37 -12.44 15.29
CA THR A 222 0.85 -13.52 16.13
C THR A 222 1.84 -13.99 17.22
N GLU A 223 3.12 -13.64 17.13
CA GLU A 223 4.20 -14.15 17.99
C GLU A 223 4.67 -13.16 19.05
N THR A 224 4.24 -11.90 18.96
CA THR A 224 4.66 -10.82 19.85
C THR A 224 3.47 -10.10 20.48
N ASP A 225 3.69 -9.49 21.64
CA ASP A 225 2.75 -8.53 22.23
C ASP A 225 2.82 -7.22 21.41
N LEU A 226 2.22 -7.22 20.22
CA LEU A 226 2.18 -6.05 19.33
C LEU A 226 1.37 -4.94 20.00
N GLU A 227 1.97 -3.75 20.17
CA GLU A 227 1.25 -2.64 20.76
C GLU A 227 0.38 -1.96 19.70
N THR A 228 -0.94 -2.11 19.85
CA THR A 228 -1.93 -1.49 18.98
C THR A 228 -2.50 -0.22 19.61
N THR A 229 -2.38 0.92 18.94
CA THR A 229 -3.10 2.15 19.35
C THR A 229 -4.20 2.45 18.36
N LEU A 230 -5.46 2.45 18.82
CA LEU A 230 -6.60 2.85 17.98
C LEU A 230 -6.73 4.36 17.85
N SER A 231 -7.17 4.76 16.68
CA SER A 231 -7.72 6.08 16.38
C SER A 231 -9.11 5.93 15.75
N SER A 232 -9.80 7.04 15.53
CA SER A 232 -11.10 7.01 14.83
C SER A 232 -11.01 6.49 13.40
N ASN A 233 -9.82 6.53 12.78
CA ASN A 233 -9.63 6.37 11.34
C ASN A 233 -8.59 5.31 10.97
N GLY A 234 -8.13 4.52 11.95
CA GLY A 234 -6.98 3.64 11.76
C GLY A 234 -6.42 3.13 13.07
N PHE A 235 -5.35 2.36 13.00
CA PHE A 235 -4.58 1.93 14.15
C PHE A 235 -3.09 1.99 13.86
N THR A 236 -2.30 2.22 14.89
CA THR A 236 -0.85 2.11 14.80
C THR A 236 -0.44 0.73 15.28
N LEU A 237 0.38 0.02 14.50
CA LEU A 237 1.11 -1.16 14.94
C LEU A 237 2.49 -0.73 15.36
N ASN A 238 2.88 -1.11 16.58
CA ASN A 238 4.20 -0.80 17.12
C ASN A 238 4.90 -2.08 17.52
N TRP A 239 6.03 -2.33 16.88
CA TRP A 239 7.01 -3.31 17.30
C TRP A 239 8.01 -2.58 18.21
N ASN A 240 8.12 -3.08 19.44
CA ASN A 240 9.18 -2.78 20.42
C ASN A 240 9.54 -1.30 20.71
N ASP A 241 8.61 -0.35 20.51
CA ASP A 241 8.81 1.12 20.64
C ASP A 241 9.79 1.75 19.64
N GLU A 242 10.47 0.95 18.82
CA GLU A 242 11.47 1.46 17.88
C GLU A 242 10.91 1.61 16.47
N PHE A 243 9.87 0.82 16.14
CA PHE A 243 9.26 0.76 14.82
C PHE A 243 7.73 0.81 14.91
N SER A 244 7.11 1.66 14.09
CA SER A 244 5.65 1.67 13.94
C SER A 244 5.17 2.01 12.54
N ILE A 245 4.03 1.43 12.18
CA ILE A 245 3.26 1.76 10.98
C ILE A 245 1.86 2.21 11.37
N GLN A 246 1.28 3.06 10.55
CA GLN A 246 -0.11 3.45 10.61
C GLN A 246 -0.86 2.64 9.57
N VAL A 247 -1.90 1.94 10.01
CA VAL A 247 -2.82 1.18 9.16
C VAL A 247 -4.18 1.86 9.20
N GLY A 248 -4.73 2.17 8.03
CA GLY A 248 -5.85 3.11 7.87
C GLY A 248 -5.40 4.56 8.04
N GLY A 249 -6.24 5.51 7.61
CA GLY A 249 -5.95 6.94 7.64
C GLY A 249 -7.23 7.77 7.57
N GLU A 250 -7.10 9.10 7.68
CA GLU A 250 -8.22 10.04 7.58
C GLU A 250 -9.10 9.69 6.35
N PRO A 251 -10.44 9.64 6.48
CA PRO A 251 -11.34 9.32 5.37
C PRO A 251 -11.34 10.47 4.37
N THR A 252 -10.32 10.53 3.53
CA THR A 252 -10.17 11.56 2.50
C THR A 252 -10.47 10.95 1.15
N ALA A 253 -11.76 10.96 0.79
CA ALA A 253 -12.28 10.42 -0.47
C ALA A 253 -12.02 8.91 -0.64
N GLU A 254 -12.70 8.30 -1.62
CA GLU A 254 -12.40 6.94 -2.09
C GLU A 254 -10.90 6.87 -2.40
N VAL A 255 -10.11 6.23 -1.53
CA VAL A 255 -8.70 5.98 -1.80
C VAL A 255 -8.68 4.87 -2.84
N SER A 256 -8.33 5.18 -4.08
CA SER A 256 -8.14 4.16 -5.13
C SER A 256 -6.71 3.64 -5.08
N VAL A 257 -6.53 2.36 -5.38
CA VAL A 257 -5.21 1.79 -5.67
C VAL A 257 -4.48 2.67 -6.70
N PRO A 258 -3.24 3.14 -6.42
CA PRO A 258 -2.49 3.96 -7.36
C PRO A 258 -2.23 3.24 -8.68
N VAL A 259 -2.27 4.00 -9.78
CA VAL A 259 -1.95 3.48 -11.12
C VAL A 259 -0.57 2.83 -11.12
N GLY A 260 -0.46 1.65 -11.72
CA GLY A 260 0.82 0.96 -11.92
C GLY A 260 1.23 -0.01 -10.81
N THR A 261 0.47 -0.14 -9.72
CA THR A 261 0.88 -0.92 -8.54
C THR A 261 0.35 -2.34 -8.50
N ASP A 262 -0.49 -2.77 -9.46
CA ASP A 262 -1.14 -4.10 -9.51
C ASP A 262 -0.21 -5.27 -9.17
N LEU A 263 1.03 -5.22 -9.63
CA LEU A 263 2.01 -6.29 -9.44
C LEU A 263 2.96 -6.07 -8.26
N GLN A 264 3.00 -4.88 -7.65
CA GLN A 264 3.93 -4.59 -6.56
C GLN A 264 3.63 -5.39 -5.29
N ASN A 265 2.50 -6.08 -5.24
CA ASN A 265 2.07 -6.93 -4.14
C ASN A 265 2.47 -8.40 -4.37
N SER A 266 2.91 -8.74 -5.59
CA SER A 266 3.25 -10.10 -5.99
C SER A 266 4.72 -10.40 -5.69
N GLN A 267 5.05 -11.69 -5.62
CA GLN A 267 6.42 -12.18 -5.37
C GLN A 267 7.41 -11.56 -6.37
N GLN A 268 8.45 -10.89 -5.86
CA GLN A 268 9.60 -10.35 -6.63
C GLN A 268 9.28 -9.29 -7.70
N LEU A 269 8.29 -8.43 -7.46
CA LEU A 269 7.85 -7.47 -8.49
C LEU A 269 7.94 -6.01 -8.04
N GLU A 270 9.15 -5.47 -7.99
CA GLU A 270 9.40 -4.02 -7.96
C GLU A 270 9.21 -3.41 -9.36
N VAL A 271 8.03 -3.61 -9.94
CA VAL A 271 7.68 -3.23 -11.32
C VAL A 271 6.48 -2.29 -11.35
N ILE A 272 6.27 -1.65 -12.49
CA ILE A 272 5.13 -0.78 -12.78
C ILE A 272 4.31 -1.47 -13.87
N ASP A 273 3.06 -1.85 -13.55
CA ASP A 273 2.15 -2.52 -14.49
C ASP A 273 1.08 -1.57 -15.02
N LEU A 274 1.23 -1.14 -16.28
CA LEU A 274 0.25 -0.28 -16.96
C LEU A 274 -0.60 -1.07 -17.98
N ARG A 275 -0.56 -2.41 -17.96
CA ARG A 275 -1.24 -3.27 -18.96
C ARG A 275 -2.76 -3.27 -18.83
N ASN A 276 -3.27 -3.16 -17.61
CA ASN A 276 -4.71 -3.19 -17.34
C ASN A 276 -5.33 -1.80 -17.25
N GLU A 277 -4.54 -0.76 -17.44
CA GLU A 277 -4.99 0.61 -17.33
C GLU A 277 -5.78 1.08 -18.56
N THR A 278 -6.79 1.92 -18.34
CA THR A 278 -7.70 2.36 -19.41
C THR A 278 -7.19 3.53 -20.25
N ALA A 279 -6.19 4.26 -19.75
CA ALA A 279 -5.64 5.40 -20.45
C ALA A 279 -4.51 4.99 -21.41
N ASP A 280 -4.51 5.57 -22.61
CA ASP A 280 -3.48 5.31 -23.62
C ASP A 280 -2.10 5.89 -23.23
N SER A 281 -2.08 6.87 -22.31
CA SER A 281 -0.86 7.49 -21.83
C SER A 281 -1.03 8.14 -20.46
N PHE A 282 0.09 8.29 -19.76
CA PHE A 282 0.17 8.87 -18.43
C PHE A 282 1.17 10.01 -18.42
N ARG A 283 0.86 11.08 -17.69
CA ARG A 283 1.88 12.01 -17.19
C ARG A 283 2.53 11.33 -16.00
N VAL A 284 3.85 11.27 -16.02
CA VAL A 284 4.66 10.73 -14.92
C VAL A 284 5.43 11.87 -14.29
N ASP A 285 5.13 12.16 -13.03
CA ASP A 285 5.87 13.09 -12.20
C ASP A 285 6.82 12.29 -11.31
N ALA A 286 8.12 12.49 -11.50
CA ALA A 286 9.18 11.77 -10.79
C ALA A 286 9.84 12.68 -9.76
N THR A 287 10.06 12.17 -8.55
CA THR A 287 10.88 12.80 -7.52
C THR A 287 12.02 11.88 -7.15
N LEU A 288 13.23 12.44 -7.10
CA LEU A 288 14.45 11.68 -6.87
C LEU A 288 15.26 12.25 -5.72
N TYR A 289 15.86 11.34 -4.96
CA TYR A 289 16.74 11.61 -3.82
C TYR A 289 18.02 10.79 -3.95
N ARG A 290 19.11 11.25 -3.34
CA ARG A 290 20.40 10.54 -3.33
C ARG A 290 21.21 10.82 -2.08
N GLU A 291 21.75 9.76 -1.49
CA GLU A 291 22.81 9.78 -0.46
C GLU A 291 23.91 8.79 -0.88
N ALA A 292 24.71 9.12 -1.89
CA ALA A 292 25.72 8.20 -2.41
C ALA A 292 27.07 8.88 -2.65
N ALA A 293 28.15 8.09 -2.55
CA ALA A 293 29.47 8.54 -2.99
C ALA A 293 29.59 8.52 -4.53
N LEU A 294 28.97 7.55 -5.19
CA LEU A 294 29.00 7.39 -6.65
C LEU A 294 28.01 8.33 -7.34
N GLU A 295 28.29 8.73 -8.58
CA GLU A 295 27.37 9.55 -9.38
C GLU A 295 26.35 8.67 -10.10
N ASN A 296 25.46 8.05 -9.32
CA ASN A 296 24.50 7.07 -9.84
C ASN A 296 23.53 7.63 -10.85
N PHE A 297 23.05 6.69 -11.66
CA PHE A 297 22.01 6.90 -12.64
C PHE A 297 20.88 5.90 -12.40
N VAL A 298 19.64 6.35 -12.41
CA VAL A 298 18.46 5.47 -12.37
C VAL A 298 17.68 5.64 -13.65
N GLY A 299 17.22 4.52 -14.21
CA GLY A 299 16.41 4.49 -15.40
C GLY A 299 15.23 3.53 -15.27
N LEU A 300 14.37 3.56 -16.28
CA LEU A 300 13.27 2.59 -16.46
C LEU A 300 13.47 1.85 -17.79
N TYR A 301 13.08 0.59 -17.86
CA TYR A 301 13.11 -0.21 -19.09
C TYR A 301 11.87 -1.09 -19.22
N ARG A 302 11.53 -1.46 -20.46
CA ARG A 302 10.39 -2.35 -20.73
C ARG A 302 10.76 -3.81 -20.52
N ILE A 303 9.87 -4.55 -19.87
CA ILE A 303 9.87 -6.01 -19.79
C ILE A 303 8.61 -6.56 -20.45
N GLU A 304 8.65 -7.82 -20.88
CA GLU A 304 7.57 -8.48 -21.65
C GLU A 304 6.60 -9.24 -20.74
N ASN A 305 7.06 -9.69 -19.57
CA ASN A 305 6.29 -10.47 -18.62
C ASN A 305 6.78 -10.27 -17.17
N THR A 306 6.11 -10.92 -16.23
CA THR A 306 6.43 -10.88 -14.80
C THR A 306 7.71 -11.62 -14.43
N ASP A 307 8.25 -12.45 -15.32
CA ASP A 307 9.52 -13.15 -15.09
C ASP A 307 10.72 -12.25 -15.42
N GLY A 308 10.48 -11.00 -15.84
CA GLY A 308 11.51 -10.02 -16.18
C GLY A 308 12.03 -10.12 -17.60
N ASP A 309 11.46 -10.97 -18.45
CA ASP A 309 11.98 -11.19 -19.80
C ASP A 309 12.02 -9.91 -20.62
N VAL A 310 13.12 -9.70 -21.35
CA VAL A 310 13.29 -8.57 -22.24
C VAL A 310 13.35 -9.05 -23.68
N ARG A 311 12.63 -8.40 -24.59
CA ARG A 311 12.76 -8.66 -26.03
C ARG A 311 13.96 -7.91 -26.58
N ASP A 312 15.00 -8.63 -26.99
CA ASP A 312 16.15 -8.01 -27.66
C ASP A 312 15.70 -7.37 -28.99
N PRO A 313 15.86 -6.04 -29.16
CA PRO A 313 15.43 -5.35 -30.38
C PRO A 313 16.27 -5.70 -31.62
N LEU A 314 17.47 -6.25 -31.44
CA LEU A 314 18.36 -6.66 -32.54
C LEU A 314 17.97 -8.03 -33.11
N THR A 315 17.75 -9.02 -32.25
CA THR A 315 17.44 -10.40 -32.65
C THR A 315 15.94 -10.70 -32.68
N GLY A 316 15.15 -10.03 -31.84
CA GLY A 316 13.74 -10.30 -31.58
C GLY A 316 13.48 -11.44 -30.60
N GLU A 317 14.53 -12.06 -30.05
CA GLU A 317 14.44 -13.14 -29.06
C GLU A 317 14.05 -12.58 -27.69
N LEU A 318 13.44 -13.42 -26.85
CA LEU A 318 13.23 -13.10 -25.44
C LEU A 318 14.49 -13.54 -24.68
N VAL A 319 14.98 -12.65 -23.82
CA VAL A 319 16.17 -12.85 -22.98
C VAL A 319 15.71 -12.81 -21.53
N ASN A 320 16.02 -13.86 -20.78
CA ASN A 320 15.58 -14.03 -19.39
C ASN A 320 16.59 -13.36 -18.43
N PRO A 321 16.17 -12.87 -17.26
CA PRO A 321 17.11 -12.49 -16.20
C PRO A 321 18.13 -13.60 -15.91
N GLY A 322 19.41 -13.24 -15.92
CA GLY A 322 20.54 -14.17 -15.72
C GLY A 322 21.15 -14.76 -16.99
N ASP A 323 20.57 -14.52 -18.15
CA ASP A 323 21.24 -14.78 -19.43
C ASP A 323 22.39 -13.77 -19.66
N ASP A 324 23.48 -14.23 -20.30
CA ASP A 324 24.70 -13.43 -20.55
C ASP A 324 24.43 -12.10 -21.29
N ASP A 325 23.36 -12.03 -22.10
CA ASP A 325 22.96 -10.88 -22.91
C ASP A 325 21.82 -10.05 -22.31
N TYR A 326 21.35 -10.38 -21.10
CA TYR A 326 20.24 -9.68 -20.44
C TYR A 326 20.52 -8.19 -20.24
N LEU A 327 21.73 -7.84 -19.75
CA LEU A 327 22.13 -6.45 -19.54
C LEU A 327 22.02 -5.61 -20.82
N GLU A 328 22.54 -6.13 -21.94
CA GLU A 328 22.49 -5.43 -23.23
C GLU A 328 21.04 -5.29 -23.71
N ALA A 329 20.24 -6.35 -23.61
CA ALA A 329 18.83 -6.34 -24.00
C ALA A 329 18.01 -5.34 -23.15
N ALA A 330 18.21 -5.31 -21.83
CA ALA A 330 17.54 -4.40 -20.91
C ALA A 330 17.88 -2.94 -21.20
N LEU A 331 19.18 -2.63 -21.35
CA LEU A 331 19.64 -1.27 -21.69
C LEU A 331 19.21 -0.81 -23.09
N ALA A 332 19.00 -1.74 -24.02
CA ALA A 332 18.43 -1.46 -25.34
C ALA A 332 16.92 -1.18 -25.28
N ASN A 333 16.22 -1.71 -24.27
CA ASN A 333 14.81 -1.44 -23.98
C ASN A 333 14.55 -0.30 -22.99
N ARG A 334 15.62 0.39 -22.55
CA ARG A 334 15.49 1.56 -21.66
C ARG A 334 14.58 2.63 -22.25
N LEU A 335 13.99 3.42 -21.37
CA LEU A 335 13.14 4.56 -21.68
C LEU A 335 13.93 5.86 -21.48
N PRO A 336 14.50 6.48 -22.54
CA PRO A 336 15.44 7.60 -22.38
C PRO A 336 14.83 8.87 -21.76
N ALA A 337 13.50 8.95 -21.68
CA ALA A 337 12.80 10.05 -21.02
C ALA A 337 12.85 9.96 -19.48
N PHE A 338 13.31 8.82 -18.95
CA PHE A 338 13.42 8.49 -17.53
C PHE A 338 14.88 8.26 -17.13
N ASP A 339 15.81 8.78 -17.93
CA ASP A 339 17.25 8.77 -17.65
C ASP A 339 17.54 9.83 -16.56
N TYR A 340 17.65 9.40 -15.31
CA TYR A 340 17.72 10.30 -14.15
C TYR A 340 19.09 10.31 -13.47
N THR A 341 19.53 11.51 -13.10
CA THR A 341 20.68 11.75 -12.21
C THR A 341 20.34 12.87 -11.24
N VAL A 342 20.90 12.79 -10.02
CA VAL A 342 20.69 13.78 -8.97
C VAL A 342 22.02 14.08 -8.28
N PRO A 343 22.35 15.34 -7.94
CA PRO A 343 23.51 15.63 -7.09
C PRO A 343 23.37 15.03 -5.70
N ASN A 344 24.48 14.61 -5.09
CA ASN A 344 24.45 14.00 -3.76
C ASN A 344 23.77 14.93 -2.74
N GLN A 345 22.91 14.35 -1.89
CA GLN A 345 22.21 15.03 -0.82
C GLN A 345 21.28 16.16 -1.29
N THR A 346 20.69 15.99 -2.47
CA THR A 346 19.71 16.92 -3.06
C THR A 346 18.47 16.20 -3.56
N VAL A 347 17.42 16.98 -3.84
CA VAL A 347 16.17 16.52 -4.43
C VAL A 347 16.06 17.05 -5.86
N ALA A 348 15.68 16.19 -6.80
CA ALA A 348 15.33 16.59 -8.16
C ALA A 348 13.91 16.14 -8.49
N THR A 349 13.24 16.90 -9.35
CA THR A 349 11.95 16.51 -9.90
C THR A 349 11.99 16.57 -11.42
N SER A 350 11.25 15.65 -12.05
CA SER A 350 11.08 15.60 -13.49
C SER A 350 9.64 15.27 -13.83
N SER A 351 9.26 15.59 -15.07
CA SER A 351 7.93 15.29 -15.57
C SER A 351 7.96 14.97 -17.04
N THR A 352 7.38 13.82 -17.40
CA THR A 352 7.32 13.34 -18.78
C THR A 352 6.03 12.57 -19.03
N THR A 353 5.90 11.98 -20.22
CA THR A 353 4.78 11.13 -20.59
C THR A 353 5.24 9.71 -20.86
N LEU A 354 4.42 8.75 -20.45
CA LEU A 354 4.61 7.32 -20.69
C LEU A 354 3.39 6.76 -21.42
N SER A 355 3.61 5.74 -22.26
CA SER A 355 2.48 5.07 -22.91
C SER A 355 1.83 4.11 -21.92
N GLY A 356 0.51 3.96 -22.00
CA GLY A 356 -0.17 2.86 -21.33
C GLY A 356 0.13 1.52 -22.00
N ASN A 357 -0.39 0.45 -21.43
CA ASN A 357 -0.20 -0.92 -21.92
C ASN A 357 1.29 -1.34 -21.97
N GLU A 358 2.06 -0.94 -20.96
CA GLU A 358 3.48 -1.27 -20.79
C GLU A 358 3.70 -1.97 -19.44
N LEU A 359 4.70 -2.85 -19.37
CA LEU A 359 5.23 -3.42 -18.14
C LEU A 359 6.67 -2.95 -18.01
N ILE A 360 7.02 -2.35 -16.87
CA ILE A 360 8.24 -1.55 -16.74
C ILE A 360 8.93 -1.90 -15.44
N ALA A 361 10.25 -2.01 -15.49
CA ALA A 361 11.09 -2.20 -14.31
C ALA A 361 12.10 -1.04 -14.18
N PRO A 362 12.46 -0.65 -12.94
CA PRO A 362 13.56 0.26 -12.68
C PRO A 362 14.91 -0.44 -12.77
N PHE A 363 15.98 0.35 -12.91
CA PHE A 363 17.36 -0.13 -12.76
C PHE A 363 18.25 1.01 -12.27
N ILE A 364 19.36 0.66 -11.64
CA ILE A 364 20.42 1.59 -11.26
C ILE A 364 21.71 1.23 -11.98
N VAL A 365 22.43 2.26 -12.41
CA VAL A 365 23.82 2.19 -12.86
C VAL A 365 24.67 2.85 -11.79
N ALA A 366 25.58 2.08 -11.19
CA ALA A 366 26.47 2.54 -10.15
C ALA A 366 27.62 3.36 -10.74
N GLY A 367 27.70 4.64 -10.37
CA GLY A 367 28.73 5.56 -10.86
C GLY A 367 28.41 6.26 -12.19
N ASP A 368 29.39 7.03 -12.68
CA ASP A 368 29.21 8.04 -13.72
C ASP A 368 28.85 7.43 -15.10
N PRO A 369 27.63 7.65 -15.63
CA PRO A 369 27.22 7.17 -16.96
C PRO A 369 27.77 8.09 -18.07
N VAL A 370 29.09 8.32 -18.10
CA VAL A 370 29.74 9.13 -19.17
C VAL A 370 30.24 8.28 -20.34
N ALA A 371 30.33 6.95 -20.17
CA ALA A 371 30.41 6.05 -21.31
C ALA A 371 28.99 5.79 -21.86
N PRO A 372 28.79 5.68 -23.19
CA PRO A 372 27.51 5.21 -23.68
C PRO A 372 27.35 3.79 -23.14
N LEU A 373 26.33 3.56 -22.31
CA LEU A 373 25.95 2.25 -21.76
C LEU A 373 25.84 1.14 -22.84
N LEU A 374 25.79 1.53 -24.12
CA LEU A 374 25.69 0.66 -25.30
C LEU A 374 26.90 0.75 -26.27
N ASP A 375 27.96 1.50 -25.96
CA ASP A 375 29.14 1.72 -26.85
C ASP A 375 30.48 1.59 -26.11
N SER A 376 30.48 1.14 -24.84
CA SER A 376 31.73 0.81 -24.13
C SER A 376 32.31 -0.50 -24.65
N THR A 377 33.35 -0.38 -25.47
CA THR A 377 34.20 -1.52 -25.86
C THR A 377 35.28 -1.85 -24.83
N ASP A 378 35.16 -1.36 -23.59
CA ASP A 378 36.18 -1.46 -22.53
C ASP A 378 35.61 -2.11 -21.25
N ASP A 379 36.51 -2.71 -20.46
CA ASP A 379 36.29 -3.36 -19.15
C ASP A 379 35.78 -2.41 -18.03
N GLU A 380 35.15 -1.28 -18.38
CA GLU A 380 34.60 -0.25 -17.49
C GLU A 380 33.08 -0.05 -17.72
N ILE A 381 32.33 -1.14 -17.96
CA ILE A 381 30.86 -1.05 -17.85
C ILE A 381 30.56 -0.80 -16.37
N PRO A 382 29.88 0.30 -16.01
CA PRO A 382 29.45 0.50 -14.63
C PRO A 382 28.53 -0.65 -14.21
N GLU A 383 28.62 -1.09 -12.95
CA GLU A 383 27.72 -2.13 -12.45
C GLU A 383 26.27 -1.67 -12.60
N VAL A 384 25.41 -2.57 -13.07
CA VAL A 384 23.99 -2.30 -13.30
C VAL A 384 23.19 -3.33 -12.53
N TYR A 385 22.27 -2.85 -11.70
CA TYR A 385 21.41 -3.71 -10.91
C TYR A 385 19.93 -3.51 -11.28
N PHE A 386 19.21 -4.62 -11.23
CA PHE A 386 17.82 -4.80 -11.62
C PHE A 386 17.02 -5.39 -10.45
N PRO A 387 15.68 -5.31 -10.48
CA PRO A 387 14.86 -5.91 -9.42
C PRO A 387 14.86 -7.45 -9.49
N PHE A 388 15.18 -8.00 -10.66
CA PHE A 388 15.30 -9.45 -10.85
C PHE A 388 16.66 -9.93 -10.35
N ILE A 389 16.70 -10.58 -9.19
CA ILE A 389 17.93 -11.07 -8.54
C ILE A 389 18.81 -11.89 -9.50
N GLY A 390 18.19 -12.72 -10.35
CA GLY A 390 18.92 -13.52 -11.35
C GLY A 390 19.72 -12.70 -12.37
N ALA A 391 19.35 -11.43 -12.61
CA ALA A 391 20.09 -10.52 -13.48
C ALA A 391 21.27 -9.81 -12.78
N ASN A 392 21.34 -9.84 -11.45
CA ASN A 392 22.39 -9.16 -10.68
C ASN A 392 23.62 -10.08 -10.56
N PRO A 393 24.83 -9.64 -10.93
CA PRO A 393 26.02 -10.50 -10.98
C PRO A 393 26.42 -11.17 -9.66
N ASP A 394 26.03 -10.57 -8.53
CA ASP A 394 26.29 -11.04 -7.18
C ASP A 394 25.12 -11.82 -6.56
N GLY A 395 23.98 -11.90 -7.27
CA GLY A 395 22.76 -12.53 -6.77
C GLY A 395 22.17 -11.83 -5.55
N ALA A 396 22.50 -10.54 -5.33
CA ALA A 396 21.89 -9.75 -4.28
C ALA A 396 20.67 -8.99 -4.80
N ASP A 397 19.77 -8.65 -3.88
CA ASP A 397 18.70 -7.70 -4.13
C ASP A 397 19.22 -6.27 -3.89
N HIS A 398 19.10 -5.44 -4.92
CA HIS A 398 19.58 -4.05 -4.94
C HIS A 398 18.45 -3.03 -5.01
N ILE A 399 17.20 -3.45 -5.11
CA ILE A 399 16.06 -2.55 -5.32
C ILE A 399 14.92 -2.97 -4.41
N ARG A 400 14.51 -2.06 -3.53
CA ARG A 400 13.41 -2.30 -2.61
C ARG A 400 12.24 -1.36 -2.85
N LEU A 401 11.03 -1.86 -2.66
CA LEU A 401 9.84 -1.04 -2.62
C LEU A 401 9.77 -0.32 -1.27
N VAL A 402 9.69 1.02 -1.25
CA VAL A 402 9.53 1.82 -0.02
C VAL A 402 8.13 2.43 0.11
N GLY A 403 7.29 2.25 -0.91
CA GLY A 403 5.89 2.68 -1.00
C GLY A 403 5.38 2.46 -2.43
N ASP A 404 4.12 2.81 -2.70
CA ASP A 404 3.54 2.68 -4.05
C ASP A 404 4.35 3.45 -5.09
N ASN A 405 4.87 2.74 -6.10
CA ASN A 405 5.74 3.29 -7.15
C ASN A 405 6.98 4.04 -6.61
N ALA A 406 7.43 3.71 -5.40
CA ALA A 406 8.61 4.28 -4.78
C ALA A 406 9.68 3.20 -4.56
N PHE A 407 10.83 3.40 -5.20
CA PHE A 407 11.92 2.42 -5.27
C PHE A 407 13.18 3.00 -4.63
N ALA A 408 13.80 2.24 -3.73
CA ALA A 408 15.07 2.55 -3.09
C ALA A 408 16.16 1.62 -3.63
N PHE A 409 17.36 2.15 -3.86
CA PHE A 409 18.41 1.45 -4.60
C PHE A 409 19.72 1.43 -3.83
N GLU A 410 20.49 0.34 -3.99
CA GLU A 410 21.85 0.17 -3.48
C GLU A 410 22.85 0.07 -4.65
N ASP A 411 23.93 0.83 -4.62
CA ASP A 411 24.89 0.98 -5.72
C ASP A 411 26.15 0.10 -5.61
N LEU A 412 26.39 -0.51 -4.44
CA LEU A 412 27.60 -1.28 -4.16
C LEU A 412 27.36 -2.80 -4.21
N PRO A 413 28.33 -3.60 -4.72
CA PRO A 413 28.18 -5.06 -4.82
C PRO A 413 27.88 -5.75 -3.48
N ASN A 414 27.13 -6.85 -3.54
CA ASN A 414 26.62 -7.65 -2.42
C ASN A 414 25.71 -6.82 -1.49
N ALA A 415 24.89 -5.94 -2.09
CA ALA A 415 24.08 -4.96 -1.38
C ALA A 415 24.88 -4.07 -0.40
N GLY A 416 26.15 -3.78 -0.69
CA GLY A 416 26.94 -2.72 -0.07
C GLY A 416 26.88 -2.55 1.45
N ASP A 417 26.52 -1.33 1.89
CA ASP A 417 26.20 -1.04 3.30
C ASP A 417 24.71 -1.24 3.62
N SER A 418 23.98 -1.64 2.58
CA SER A 418 22.61 -2.12 2.57
C SER A 418 21.61 -1.07 2.96
N ASP A 419 21.95 0.22 3.02
CA ASP A 419 21.03 1.27 3.45
C ASP A 419 20.03 1.73 2.37
N PHE A 420 20.21 1.30 1.11
CA PHE A 420 19.35 1.55 -0.06
C PHE A 420 19.00 3.03 -0.28
N ASN A 421 19.81 3.97 0.24
CA ASN A 421 19.58 5.40 0.07
C ASN A 421 20.37 5.99 -1.12
N ASP A 422 21.16 5.17 -1.81
CA ASP A 422 22.08 5.60 -2.86
C ASP A 422 21.32 6.28 -4.00
N MET A 423 20.10 5.81 -4.27
CA MET A 423 19.07 6.53 -5.01
C MET A 423 17.70 6.17 -4.42
N ILE A 424 16.76 7.11 -4.49
CA ILE A 424 15.33 6.82 -4.28
C ILE A 424 14.57 7.48 -5.43
N LEU A 425 13.68 6.73 -6.07
CA LEU A 425 12.79 7.17 -7.14
C LEU A 425 11.34 7.00 -6.72
N ASN A 426 10.59 8.10 -6.63
CA ASN A 426 9.14 8.07 -6.44
C ASN A 426 8.44 8.56 -7.72
N LEU A 427 7.49 7.78 -8.24
CA LEU A 427 6.75 8.08 -9.45
C LEU A 427 5.25 8.24 -9.18
N GLN A 428 4.67 9.33 -9.69
CA GLN A 428 3.23 9.56 -9.68
C GLN A 428 2.68 9.55 -11.10
N PHE A 429 1.65 8.74 -11.34
CA PHE A 429 1.02 8.57 -12.64
C PHE A 429 -0.32 9.29 -12.68
N THR A 430 -0.51 10.16 -13.67
CA THR A 430 -1.79 10.82 -13.94
C THR A 430 -2.27 10.46 -15.34
N PRO A 431 -3.44 9.80 -15.49
CA PRO A 431 -4.03 9.51 -16.80
C PRO A 431 -4.16 10.78 -17.66
N ILE A 432 -3.75 10.70 -18.93
CA ILE A 432 -3.96 11.77 -19.93
C ILE A 432 -5.18 11.40 -20.77
N ALA A 433 -6.15 12.31 -20.83
CA ALA A 433 -7.42 12.14 -21.54
C ALA A 433 -7.33 12.31 -23.07
#